data_AF-A0A6J6CFW7-F1
#
_entry.id   AF-A0A6J6CFW7-F1
#
_cell.length_a   1.000
_cell.length_b   1.000
_cell.length_c   1.000
_cell.angle_alpha   90.00
_cell.angle_beta   90.00
_cell.angle_gamma   90.00
#
_symmetry.space_group_name_H-M   'P 1'
#
loop_
_entity.id
_entity.type
_entity.pdbx_description
1 polymer ?
#
loop_
_entity_poly.entity_id
_entity_poly.type
_entity_poly.pdbx_seq_one_letter_code
_entity_poly.pdbx_strand_id
1 'polypeptide(L)'
;MKIYSSPFTLACIGTFLVVSCGGGSGSTDSVPVSSTTSTIAVTSSSTATTIPVAGPVMPLTGLPAADGVLSMRPALVVKVDNHPGARPQSGLNQADIVFEENVEALTRFALVFHSQGSDPVGPIRSGRTQDIDLLTSLNGVLFVWSGGNAGVTAAVKSSNFINMSASAAGKGSGFFRSDDKKAPHNLYTNTSDIWAVAAGRGGTPPPQFLYSADPSSVNGDDVVGVKLRMDGSMKASWEWDANKRVFARRHDDKLHLDSNGEQVSTENVLVLTVEYKISAANKKSPEAQTTGTGVAWVLQQGKFTQGTWTRASEMDPWTLTDATGEPILLTPGRTFVELIRKEQAVIVASGESLAATAWP
;
A
#
# COMPACT_ATOMS: atom_id res chain seq x y z
N MET A 1 -0.49 4.37 64.61
CA MET A 1 0.50 4.31 63.52
C MET A 1 0.07 5.36 62.49
N LYS A 2 0.91 6.39 62.30
CA LYS A 2 0.50 7.71 61.79
C LYS A 2 0.18 7.73 60.28
N ILE A 3 -0.92 8.42 59.98
CA ILE A 3 -1.31 9.05 58.70
C ILE A 3 -0.88 10.53 58.79
N TYR A 4 -0.53 11.18 57.66
CA TYR A 4 -0.91 12.54 57.20
C TYR A 4 0.11 13.24 56.27
N SER A 5 -0.39 13.62 55.07
CA SER A 5 -0.32 14.90 54.33
C SER A 5 0.95 15.77 54.19
N SER A 6 1.09 16.30 52.96
CA SER A 6 1.69 17.56 52.44
C SER A 6 1.59 18.82 53.34
N PRO A 7 2.10 20.04 52.99
CA PRO A 7 2.89 20.53 51.83
C PRO A 7 4.05 21.50 52.20
N PHE A 8 4.79 22.04 51.23
CA PHE A 8 5.49 23.33 51.41
C PHE A 8 5.40 24.18 50.12
N THR A 9 4.82 25.37 50.28
CA THR A 9 4.77 26.48 49.32
C THR A 9 5.78 27.53 49.78
N LEU A 10 6.54 28.14 48.87
CA LEU A 10 7.14 29.45 49.11
C LEU A 10 7.09 30.29 47.83
N ALA A 11 6.40 31.42 47.92
CA ALA A 11 6.40 32.52 46.97
C ALA A 11 7.11 33.72 47.62
N CYS A 12 7.82 34.53 46.85
CA CYS A 12 7.80 36.01 46.88
C CYS A 12 8.84 36.64 45.93
N ILE A 13 8.35 37.53 45.03
CA ILE A 13 8.75 38.95 44.81
C ILE A 13 10.26 39.21 44.62
N GLY A 14 10.81 39.79 43.53
CA GLY A 14 10.34 40.83 42.60
C GLY A 14 11.21 42.08 42.77
N THR A 15 12.04 42.47 41.77
CA THR A 15 12.59 43.85 41.67
C THR A 15 13.03 44.19 40.23
N PHE A 16 12.43 45.24 39.67
CA PHE A 16 12.85 45.96 38.47
C PHE A 16 13.86 47.06 38.85
N LEU A 17 14.91 47.26 38.05
CA LEU A 17 15.71 48.49 38.07
C LEU A 17 15.95 48.97 36.64
N VAL A 18 15.54 50.21 36.40
CA VAL A 18 15.74 51.04 35.21
C VAL A 18 17.02 51.85 35.42
N VAL A 19 17.89 51.95 34.40
CA VAL A 19 18.94 52.98 34.36
C VAL A 19 18.87 53.71 33.02
N SER A 20 18.78 55.03 33.16
CA SER A 20 18.73 56.11 32.17
C SER A 20 20.07 56.85 32.17
N CYS A 21 20.43 57.43 31.01
CA CYS A 21 21.26 58.65 30.76
C CYS A 21 21.53 58.66 29.23
N GLY A 22 21.20 59.66 28.39
CA GLY A 22 21.46 61.10 28.46
C GLY A 22 22.96 61.35 28.22
N GLY A 23 23.50 62.09 27.23
CA GLY A 23 23.06 62.99 26.17
C GLY A 23 24.24 63.94 25.87
N GLY A 24 24.45 64.41 24.62
CA GLY A 24 25.23 65.65 24.34
C GLY A 24 26.37 65.64 23.29
N SER A 25 26.00 66.06 22.08
CA SER A 25 26.64 67.07 21.18
C SER A 25 28.11 67.03 20.73
N GLY A 26 28.32 67.11 19.39
CA GLY A 26 29.50 67.78 18.79
C GLY A 26 29.87 67.42 17.34
N SER A 27 29.43 68.25 16.39
CA SER A 27 30.14 68.71 15.17
C SER A 27 30.26 67.84 13.89
N THR A 28 29.43 68.23 12.90
CA THR A 28 29.69 68.51 11.46
C THR A 28 30.78 67.75 10.68
N ASP A 29 30.34 66.98 9.67
CA ASP A 29 30.77 67.20 8.28
C ASP A 29 29.75 66.62 7.27
N SER A 30 29.44 67.41 6.24
CA SER A 30 28.37 67.17 5.27
C SER A 30 28.93 66.75 3.91
N VAL A 31 28.47 65.61 3.38
CA VAL A 31 28.69 65.14 2.00
C VAL A 31 27.35 64.59 1.47
N PRO A 32 26.94 64.85 0.21
CA PRO A 32 25.55 64.70 -0.21
C PRO A 32 25.18 63.23 -0.43
N VAL A 33 24.10 62.79 0.23
CA VAL A 33 23.44 61.50 -0.02
C VAL A 33 22.42 61.70 -1.13
N SER A 34 22.65 61.00 -2.25
CA SER A 34 21.71 60.90 -3.37
C SER A 34 20.47 60.12 -2.93
N SER A 35 19.29 60.72 -3.09
CA SER A 35 18.00 60.12 -2.80
C SER A 35 17.57 59.18 -3.92
N THR A 36 17.70 57.87 -3.71
CA THR A 36 16.93 56.86 -4.43
C THR A 36 16.12 56.05 -3.44
N THR A 37 14.81 56.16 -3.57
CA THR A 37 13.77 55.43 -2.85
C THR A 37 14.01 53.92 -2.92
N SER A 38 14.49 53.32 -1.84
CA SER A 38 14.50 51.87 -1.65
C SER A 38 13.10 51.41 -1.26
N THR A 39 12.32 50.97 -2.23
CA THR A 39 11.10 50.19 -1.96
C THR A 39 11.52 48.86 -1.36
N ILE A 40 11.16 48.64 -0.10
CA ILE A 40 11.30 47.35 0.58
C ILE A 40 10.46 46.34 -0.20
N ALA A 41 11.11 45.44 -0.93
CA ALA A 41 10.48 44.25 -1.47
C ALA A 41 10.08 43.38 -0.29
N VAL A 42 8.79 43.42 0.07
CA VAL A 42 8.21 42.49 1.04
C VAL A 42 8.33 41.10 0.45
N THR A 43 9.19 40.30 1.06
CA THR A 43 9.33 38.87 0.81
C THR A 43 7.98 38.21 1.03
N SER A 44 7.26 37.93 -0.05
CA SER A 44 6.07 37.09 -0.02
C SER A 44 6.51 35.65 0.21
N SER A 45 6.67 35.29 1.48
CA SER A 45 6.63 33.90 1.92
C SER A 45 5.31 33.31 1.47
N SER A 46 5.31 32.55 0.38
CA SER A 46 4.18 31.71 -0.01
C SER A 46 4.11 30.56 0.98
N THR A 47 3.44 30.80 2.10
CA THR A 47 2.97 29.74 2.98
C THR A 47 2.01 28.90 2.15
N ALA A 48 2.51 27.76 1.65
CA ALA A 48 1.66 26.74 1.06
C ALA A 48 0.70 26.30 2.17
N THR A 49 -0.52 26.83 2.11
CA THR A 49 -1.60 26.39 2.97
C THR A 49 -2.04 25.06 2.40
N THR A 50 -1.50 23.96 2.92
CA THR A 50 -2.06 22.63 2.68
C THR A 50 -3.42 22.61 3.36
N ILE A 51 -4.46 22.87 2.58
CA ILE A 51 -5.83 22.57 3.01
C ILE A 51 -5.83 21.05 3.22
N PRO A 52 -6.04 20.54 4.45
CA PRO A 52 -6.25 19.11 4.63
C PRO A 52 -7.48 18.77 3.80
N VAL A 53 -7.40 17.72 2.96
CA VAL A 53 -8.56 17.31 2.16
C VAL A 53 -9.65 16.85 3.13
N ALA A 54 -10.52 17.78 3.52
CA ALA A 54 -11.71 17.53 4.31
C ALA A 54 -12.79 17.04 3.34
N GLY A 55 -12.87 15.73 3.16
CA GLY A 55 -13.84 15.07 2.29
C GLY A 55 -13.77 13.55 2.43
N PRO A 56 -14.76 12.81 1.91
CA PRO A 56 -14.69 11.34 1.89
C PRO A 56 -13.45 10.91 1.09
N VAL A 57 -12.80 9.83 1.55
CA VAL A 57 -11.66 9.21 0.88
C VAL A 57 -12.03 7.83 0.36
N MET A 58 -11.33 7.36 -0.66
CA MET A 58 -11.41 6.00 -1.14
C MET A 58 -10.87 5.04 -0.06
N PRO A 59 -11.65 4.07 0.44
CA PRO A 59 -11.25 3.20 1.55
C PRO A 59 -9.92 2.45 1.32
N LEU A 60 -9.67 2.00 0.09
CA LEU A 60 -8.52 1.14 -0.22
C LEU A 60 -7.27 1.89 -0.67
N THR A 61 -7.32 3.22 -0.78
CA THR A 61 -6.17 4.04 -1.20
C THR A 61 -5.97 5.30 -0.36
N GLY A 62 -6.94 5.72 0.44
CA GLY A 62 -6.90 7.00 1.16
C GLY A 62 -6.93 8.24 0.26
N LEU A 63 -7.04 8.07 -1.07
CA LEU A 63 -7.14 9.18 -2.01
C LEU A 63 -8.50 9.87 -1.91
N PRO A 64 -8.62 11.16 -2.25
CA PRO A 64 -9.90 11.86 -2.24
C PRO A 64 -10.95 11.13 -3.10
N ALA A 65 -12.14 10.90 -2.56
CA ALA A 65 -13.26 10.35 -3.32
C ALA A 65 -13.94 11.49 -4.09
N ALA A 66 -13.50 11.71 -5.34
CA ALA A 66 -14.09 12.74 -6.21
C ALA A 66 -15.58 12.48 -6.50
N ASP A 67 -15.99 11.21 -6.52
CA ASP A 67 -17.37 10.75 -6.62
C ASP A 67 -17.72 9.89 -5.40
N GLY A 68 -18.61 10.41 -4.54
CA GLY A 68 -19.09 9.69 -3.36
C GLY A 68 -19.76 8.35 -3.70
N VAL A 69 -20.34 8.19 -4.89
CA VAL A 69 -20.98 6.93 -5.32
C VAL A 69 -19.95 5.85 -5.62
N LEU A 70 -18.84 6.20 -6.28
CA LEU A 70 -17.75 5.25 -6.54
C LEU A 70 -17.16 4.71 -5.23
N SER A 71 -17.11 5.53 -4.17
CA SER A 71 -16.60 5.11 -2.87
C SER A 71 -17.48 4.09 -2.15
N MET A 72 -18.72 3.86 -2.61
CA MET A 72 -19.67 2.90 -2.04
C MET A 72 -19.74 1.56 -2.78
N ARG A 73 -19.06 1.41 -3.93
CA ARG A 73 -19.17 0.17 -4.72
C ARG A 73 -18.44 -1.00 -4.04
N PRO A 74 -18.76 -2.27 -4.38
CA PRO A 74 -18.04 -3.40 -3.81
C PRO A 74 -16.61 -3.49 -4.34
N ALA A 75 -15.71 -3.99 -3.49
CA ALA A 75 -14.38 -4.41 -3.94
C ALA A 75 -14.50 -5.60 -4.91
N LEU A 76 -13.70 -5.57 -5.97
CA LEU A 76 -13.56 -6.65 -6.93
C LEU A 76 -12.14 -7.18 -6.85
N VAL A 77 -11.97 -8.49 -6.65
CA VAL A 77 -10.65 -9.11 -6.62
C VAL A 77 -10.48 -10.09 -7.76
N VAL A 78 -9.41 -9.90 -8.53
CA VAL A 78 -9.03 -10.82 -9.60
C VAL A 78 -7.81 -11.61 -9.20
N LYS A 79 -7.93 -12.94 -9.20
CA LYS A 79 -6.79 -13.82 -9.01
C LYS A 79 -6.00 -13.94 -10.31
N VAL A 80 -4.77 -13.43 -10.33
CA VAL A 80 -3.95 -13.29 -11.53
C VAL A 80 -2.72 -14.20 -11.48
N ASP A 81 -2.41 -14.79 -12.63
CA ASP A 81 -1.25 -15.66 -12.84
C ASP A 81 0.06 -14.87 -12.73
N ASN A 82 1.06 -15.47 -12.08
CA ASN A 82 2.44 -14.98 -12.13
C ASN A 82 3.43 -15.98 -12.76
N HIS A 83 2.93 -16.98 -13.48
CA HIS A 83 3.78 -17.84 -14.29
C HIS A 83 4.49 -17.03 -15.40
N PRO A 84 5.75 -17.35 -15.77
CA PRO A 84 6.47 -16.62 -16.84
C PRO A 84 5.69 -16.51 -18.15
N GLY A 85 5.02 -17.59 -18.58
CA GLY A 85 4.17 -17.62 -19.78
C GLY A 85 2.87 -16.81 -19.69
N ALA A 86 2.56 -16.24 -18.52
CA ALA A 86 1.41 -15.34 -18.30
C ALA A 86 1.80 -13.86 -18.31
N ARG A 87 3.10 -13.55 -18.30
CA ARG A 87 3.60 -12.17 -18.28
C ARG A 87 3.67 -11.61 -19.71
N PRO A 88 3.50 -10.28 -19.89
CA PRO A 88 3.05 -9.33 -18.88
C PRO A 88 1.56 -9.49 -18.54
N GLN A 89 1.18 -9.10 -17.31
CA GLN A 89 -0.21 -9.08 -16.84
C GLN A 89 -0.91 -7.76 -17.17
N SER A 90 -2.24 -7.77 -17.18
CA SER A 90 -3.10 -6.59 -17.31
C SER A 90 -3.75 -6.26 -15.97
N GLY A 91 -3.73 -4.98 -15.58
CA GLY A 91 -4.42 -4.47 -14.38
C GLY A 91 -3.55 -4.24 -13.14
N LEU A 92 -2.27 -4.62 -13.16
CA LEU A 92 -1.39 -4.47 -11.98
C LEU A 92 -1.24 -3.01 -11.54
N ASN A 93 -1.08 -2.09 -12.49
CA ASN A 93 -0.95 -0.66 -12.19
C ASN A 93 -2.31 0.00 -11.87
N GLN A 94 -3.43 -0.66 -12.14
CA GLN A 94 -4.75 -0.11 -11.90
C GLN A 94 -5.34 -0.54 -10.54
N ALA A 95 -4.87 -1.65 -9.98
CA ALA A 95 -5.35 -2.17 -8.71
C ALA A 95 -4.98 -1.24 -7.53
N ASP A 96 -5.91 -1.08 -6.60
CA ASP A 96 -5.73 -0.29 -5.39
C ASP A 96 -4.77 -1.00 -4.43
N ILE A 97 -4.96 -2.31 -4.27
CA ILE A 97 -4.10 -3.17 -3.47
C ILE A 97 -3.75 -4.40 -4.32
N VAL A 98 -2.48 -4.78 -4.34
CA VAL A 98 -2.04 -6.05 -4.92
C VAL A 98 -1.42 -6.90 -3.84
N PHE A 99 -1.92 -8.10 -3.63
CA PHE A 99 -1.24 -9.09 -2.79
C PHE A 99 -0.48 -10.08 -3.68
N GLU A 100 0.79 -10.31 -3.41
CA GLU A 100 1.55 -11.44 -3.92
C GLU A 100 1.72 -12.49 -2.83
N GLU A 101 1.27 -13.71 -3.12
CA GLU A 101 1.34 -14.84 -2.20
C GLU A 101 2.00 -16.06 -2.85
N ASN A 102 2.68 -16.86 -2.03
CA ASN A 102 3.18 -18.16 -2.46
C ASN A 102 2.00 -19.10 -2.72
N VAL A 103 2.08 -19.79 -3.85
CA VAL A 103 1.22 -20.93 -4.18
C VAL A 103 2.13 -22.14 -4.38
N GLU A 104 1.81 -23.08 -5.27
CA GLU A 104 2.55 -24.34 -5.40
C GLU A 104 4.07 -24.18 -5.55
N ALA A 105 4.54 -23.81 -6.74
CA ALA A 105 5.95 -23.72 -7.06
C ALA A 105 6.30 -22.35 -7.66
N LEU A 106 5.46 -21.35 -7.38
CA LEU A 106 5.47 -19.97 -7.91
C LEU A 106 4.59 -19.11 -6.99
N THR A 107 4.43 -17.83 -7.33
CA THR A 107 3.45 -16.93 -6.72
C THR A 107 2.22 -16.72 -7.60
N ARG A 108 1.17 -16.14 -7.02
CA ARG A 108 0.04 -15.53 -7.75
C ARG A 108 -0.30 -14.19 -7.12
N PHE A 109 -0.93 -13.34 -7.92
CA PHE A 109 -1.43 -12.05 -7.44
C PHE A 109 -2.92 -12.11 -7.13
N ALA A 110 -3.36 -11.36 -6.13
CA ALA A 110 -4.75 -10.96 -5.95
C ALA A 110 -4.82 -9.44 -6.14
N LEU A 111 -5.38 -9.00 -7.27
CA LEU A 111 -5.52 -7.58 -7.60
C LEU A 111 -6.86 -7.11 -7.08
N VAL A 112 -6.85 -6.18 -6.13
CA VAL A 112 -8.04 -5.59 -5.51
C VAL A 112 -8.36 -4.26 -6.20
N PHE A 113 -9.53 -4.17 -6.80
CA PHE A 113 -10.03 -2.99 -7.47
C PHE A 113 -11.20 -2.38 -6.69
N HIS A 114 -11.11 -1.09 -6.39
CA HIS A 114 -12.21 -0.33 -5.78
C HIS A 114 -12.25 1.14 -6.21
N SER A 115 -11.13 1.84 -6.40
CA SER A 115 -11.12 3.23 -6.88
C SER A 115 -11.27 3.35 -8.39
N GLN A 116 -10.70 2.39 -9.11
CA GLN A 116 -10.76 2.27 -10.56
C GLN A 116 -10.77 0.79 -10.98
N GLY A 117 -10.81 0.52 -12.28
CA GLY A 117 -10.84 -0.83 -12.85
C GLY A 117 -9.77 -1.03 -13.93
N SER A 118 -9.76 -2.22 -14.53
CA SER A 118 -8.93 -2.56 -15.69
C SER A 118 -9.69 -3.44 -16.66
N ASP A 119 -9.75 -3.00 -17.92
CA ASP A 119 -10.47 -3.66 -19.00
C ASP A 119 -9.50 -3.77 -20.22
N PRO A 120 -8.80 -4.91 -20.39
CA PRO A 120 -8.95 -6.16 -19.68
C PRO A 120 -8.14 -6.28 -18.37
N VAL A 121 -8.39 -7.34 -17.60
CA VAL A 121 -7.63 -7.78 -16.44
C VAL A 121 -7.34 -9.29 -16.51
N GLY A 122 -6.10 -9.69 -16.21
CA GLY A 122 -5.65 -11.09 -16.27
C GLY A 122 -4.15 -11.25 -16.57
N PRO A 123 -3.66 -12.47 -16.88
CA PRO A 123 -4.42 -13.71 -16.98
C PRO A 123 -5.01 -14.21 -15.66
N ILE A 124 -6.28 -14.58 -15.66
CA ILE A 124 -7.02 -15.06 -14.49
C ILE A 124 -6.64 -16.51 -14.18
N ARG A 125 -6.42 -16.79 -12.89
CA ARG A 125 -5.98 -18.10 -12.40
C ARG A 125 -6.74 -18.61 -11.20
N SER A 126 -6.34 -19.81 -10.78
CA SER A 126 -6.93 -20.51 -9.66
C SER A 126 -6.66 -19.83 -8.33
N GLY A 127 -7.73 -19.69 -7.57
CA GLY A 127 -7.69 -19.34 -6.15
C GLY A 127 -7.19 -20.48 -5.27
N ARG A 128 -6.99 -20.17 -4.01
CA ARG A 128 -6.54 -21.02 -2.90
C ARG A 128 -7.34 -20.69 -1.64
N THR A 129 -7.28 -21.57 -0.66
CA THR A 129 -7.97 -21.39 0.62
C THR A 129 -7.47 -20.17 1.40
N GLN A 130 -6.17 -19.84 1.32
CA GLN A 130 -5.60 -18.60 1.86
C GLN A 130 -6.26 -17.32 1.33
N ASP A 131 -6.80 -17.32 0.10
CA ASP A 131 -7.50 -16.13 -0.43
C ASP A 131 -8.71 -15.78 0.44
N ILE A 132 -9.31 -16.76 1.12
CA ILE A 132 -10.48 -16.54 2.00
C ILE A 132 -10.07 -15.70 3.19
N ASP A 133 -9.06 -16.14 3.94
CA ASP A 133 -8.57 -15.41 5.11
C ASP A 133 -8.03 -14.03 4.71
N LEU A 134 -7.36 -13.94 3.56
CA LEU A 134 -6.76 -12.70 3.07
C LEU A 134 -7.79 -11.63 2.68
N LEU A 135 -8.92 -12.01 2.07
CA LEU A 135 -9.83 -11.05 1.41
C LEU A 135 -11.18 -10.87 2.12
N THR A 136 -11.47 -11.62 3.19
CA THR A 136 -12.75 -11.58 3.90
C THR A 136 -13.10 -10.21 4.49
N SER A 137 -12.11 -9.46 4.96
CA SER A 137 -12.25 -8.09 5.47
C SER A 137 -12.65 -7.06 4.40
N LEU A 138 -12.67 -7.43 3.11
CA LEU A 138 -13.16 -6.58 2.01
C LEU A 138 -14.69 -6.56 1.87
N ASN A 139 -15.41 -7.19 2.81
CA ASN A 139 -16.86 -7.11 2.94
C ASN A 139 -17.64 -7.63 1.72
N GLY A 140 -17.65 -8.95 1.53
CA GLY A 140 -18.44 -9.58 0.46
C GLY A 140 -17.87 -9.28 -0.93
N VAL A 141 -16.57 -9.50 -1.10
CA VAL A 141 -15.82 -9.21 -2.33
C VAL A 141 -16.38 -9.96 -3.55
N LEU A 142 -16.36 -9.29 -4.72
CA LEU A 142 -16.58 -9.94 -6.01
C LEU A 142 -15.30 -10.70 -6.41
N PHE A 143 -15.27 -12.02 -6.18
CA PHE A 143 -14.07 -12.82 -6.38
C PHE A 143 -14.04 -13.44 -7.78
N VAL A 144 -13.16 -12.94 -8.62
CA VAL A 144 -12.92 -13.35 -10.02
C VAL A 144 -11.71 -14.28 -10.08
N TRP A 145 -11.94 -15.50 -10.53
CA TRP A 145 -10.93 -16.57 -10.51
C TRP A 145 -11.30 -17.68 -11.52
N SER A 146 -10.32 -18.49 -11.91
CA SER A 146 -10.54 -19.56 -12.91
C SER A 146 -11.01 -20.90 -12.32
N GLY A 147 -11.45 -20.90 -11.06
CA GLY A 147 -11.77 -22.13 -10.31
C GLY A 147 -10.54 -22.75 -9.61
N GLY A 148 -10.77 -23.76 -8.77
CA GLY A 148 -9.74 -24.46 -8.01
C GLY A 148 -10.06 -25.95 -7.92
N ASN A 149 -9.33 -26.69 -7.08
CA ASN A 149 -9.73 -28.06 -6.79
C ASN A 149 -11.08 -28.10 -6.03
N ALA A 150 -11.64 -29.29 -5.83
CA ALA A 150 -12.95 -29.43 -5.18
C ALA A 150 -12.99 -28.83 -3.76
N GLY A 151 -11.92 -28.99 -2.97
CA GLY A 151 -11.81 -28.43 -1.62
C GLY A 151 -11.78 -26.90 -1.62
N VAL A 152 -10.95 -26.28 -2.46
CA VAL A 152 -10.91 -24.81 -2.64
C VAL A 152 -12.27 -24.30 -3.12
N THR A 153 -12.90 -24.99 -4.08
CA THR A 153 -14.20 -24.58 -4.61
C THR A 153 -15.31 -24.69 -3.58
N ALA A 154 -15.28 -25.71 -2.72
CA ALA A 154 -16.20 -25.82 -1.60
C ALA A 154 -15.97 -24.68 -0.60
N ALA A 155 -14.71 -24.41 -0.24
CA ALA A 155 -14.36 -23.36 0.72
C ALA A 155 -14.79 -21.95 0.25
N VAL A 156 -14.55 -21.60 -1.02
CA VAL A 156 -15.01 -20.32 -1.59
C VAL A 156 -16.54 -20.24 -1.64
N LYS A 157 -17.24 -21.35 -1.88
CA LYS A 157 -18.71 -21.36 -1.84
C LYS A 157 -19.27 -21.21 -0.42
N SER A 158 -18.52 -21.61 0.60
CA SER A 158 -18.93 -21.48 2.00
C SER A 158 -18.48 -20.17 2.65
N SER A 159 -17.62 -19.38 1.99
CA SER A 159 -17.20 -18.07 2.50
C SER A 159 -18.24 -16.98 2.21
N ASN A 160 -17.97 -15.75 2.66
CA ASN A 160 -18.78 -14.58 2.34
C ASN A 160 -18.54 -14.03 0.92
N PHE A 161 -17.73 -14.71 0.10
CA PHE A 161 -17.37 -14.21 -1.23
C PHE A 161 -18.51 -14.34 -2.21
N ILE A 162 -18.57 -13.37 -3.11
CA ILE A 162 -19.41 -13.47 -4.30
C ILE A 162 -18.59 -14.13 -5.39
N ASN A 163 -18.88 -15.40 -5.64
CA ASN A 163 -18.19 -16.17 -6.67
C ASN A 163 -18.50 -15.64 -8.07
N MET A 164 -17.50 -14.99 -8.68
CA MET A 164 -17.50 -14.46 -10.04
C MET A 164 -16.55 -15.24 -10.95
N SER A 165 -16.43 -16.56 -10.78
CA SER A 165 -15.68 -17.38 -11.73
C SER A 165 -16.32 -17.40 -13.11
N ALA A 166 -15.55 -17.74 -14.15
CA ALA A 166 -16.07 -17.86 -15.52
C ALA A 166 -17.27 -18.81 -15.66
N SER A 167 -17.41 -19.79 -14.76
CA SER A 167 -18.54 -20.72 -14.73
C SER A 167 -19.73 -20.24 -13.88
N ALA A 168 -19.58 -19.17 -13.10
CA ALA A 168 -20.55 -18.70 -12.11
C ALA A 168 -21.06 -17.27 -12.37
N ALA A 169 -20.27 -16.40 -12.99
CA ALA A 169 -20.55 -14.97 -13.15
C ALA A 169 -21.75 -14.64 -14.07
N GLY A 170 -22.27 -15.62 -14.81
CA GLY A 170 -23.42 -15.45 -15.69
C GLY A 170 -23.08 -14.79 -17.04
N LYS A 171 -24.11 -14.54 -17.86
CA LYS A 171 -23.96 -13.88 -19.16
C LYS A 171 -23.57 -12.41 -18.99
N GLY A 172 -22.74 -11.90 -19.90
CA GLY A 172 -22.28 -10.51 -19.87
C GLY A 172 -21.09 -10.25 -18.93
N SER A 173 -20.55 -11.28 -18.27
CA SER A 173 -19.42 -11.18 -17.34
C SER A 173 -18.05 -10.99 -18.00
N GLY A 174 -18.01 -10.66 -19.29
CA GLY A 174 -16.78 -10.24 -19.99
C GLY A 174 -15.68 -11.29 -20.16
N PHE A 175 -15.87 -12.55 -19.77
CA PHE A 175 -14.79 -13.53 -19.85
C PHE A 175 -14.43 -13.91 -21.29
N PHE A 176 -13.14 -13.85 -21.62
CA PHE A 176 -12.63 -14.27 -22.93
C PHE A 176 -11.25 -14.94 -22.83
N ARG A 177 -10.84 -15.60 -23.92
CA ARG A 177 -9.51 -16.19 -24.07
C ARG A 177 -8.72 -15.37 -25.06
N SER A 178 -7.59 -14.81 -24.62
CA SER A 178 -6.68 -14.09 -25.50
C SER A 178 -5.93 -15.06 -26.42
N ASP A 179 -5.58 -14.60 -27.61
CA ASP A 179 -4.80 -15.33 -28.62
C ASP A 179 -3.28 -15.09 -28.49
N ASP A 180 -2.87 -14.02 -27.79
CA ASP A 180 -1.46 -13.67 -27.54
C ASP A 180 -0.73 -14.64 -26.58
N LYS A 181 -1.49 -15.42 -25.79
CA LYS A 181 -0.96 -16.38 -24.80
C LYS A 181 -1.60 -17.75 -24.97
N LYS A 182 -0.82 -18.80 -24.67
CA LYS A 182 -1.32 -20.18 -24.66
C LYS A 182 -2.10 -20.47 -23.38
N ALA A 183 -3.15 -21.28 -23.50
CA ALA A 183 -3.80 -21.87 -22.34
C ALA A 183 -2.76 -22.62 -21.48
N PRO A 184 -2.83 -22.52 -20.13
CA PRO A 184 -3.91 -21.92 -19.36
C PRO A 184 -3.69 -20.43 -18.99
N HIS A 185 -2.72 -19.76 -19.60
CA HIS A 185 -2.26 -18.40 -19.26
C HIS A 185 -2.97 -17.28 -20.03
N ASN A 186 -4.20 -17.50 -20.49
CA ASN A 186 -4.86 -16.62 -21.44
C ASN A 186 -6.32 -16.30 -21.11
N LEU A 187 -6.79 -16.55 -19.89
CA LEU A 187 -8.15 -16.18 -19.47
C LEU A 187 -8.17 -14.72 -19.01
N TYR A 188 -9.09 -13.92 -19.50
CA TYR A 188 -9.24 -12.51 -19.13
C TYR A 188 -10.71 -12.18 -18.89
N THR A 189 -10.96 -11.04 -18.25
CA THR A 189 -12.27 -10.37 -18.21
C THR A 189 -12.09 -8.86 -18.15
N ASN A 190 -13.18 -8.12 -18.04
CA ASN A 190 -13.23 -6.69 -17.77
C ASN A 190 -13.84 -6.45 -16.39
N THR A 191 -13.22 -5.58 -15.59
CA THR A 191 -13.76 -5.18 -14.30
C THR A 191 -15.12 -4.49 -14.41
N SER A 192 -15.34 -3.68 -15.45
CA SER A 192 -16.61 -2.99 -15.70
C SER A 192 -17.77 -3.97 -15.90
N ASP A 193 -17.56 -5.00 -16.71
CA ASP A 193 -18.53 -6.07 -16.94
C ASP A 193 -18.89 -6.81 -15.65
N ILE A 194 -17.90 -7.11 -14.80
CA ILE A 194 -18.10 -7.80 -13.53
C ILE A 194 -18.92 -6.96 -12.55
N TRP A 195 -18.63 -5.66 -12.39
CA TRP A 195 -19.46 -4.79 -11.54
C TRP A 195 -20.89 -4.65 -12.10
N ALA A 196 -21.05 -4.59 -13.42
CA ALA A 196 -22.36 -4.50 -14.05
C ALA A 196 -23.21 -5.75 -13.78
N VAL A 197 -22.67 -6.95 -13.99
CA VAL A 197 -23.42 -8.20 -13.73
C VAL A 197 -23.64 -8.47 -12.24
N ALA A 198 -22.81 -7.88 -11.37
CA ALA A 198 -22.92 -8.02 -9.92
C ALA A 198 -23.63 -6.84 -9.26
N ALA A 199 -24.32 -5.98 -10.02
CA ALA A 199 -25.02 -4.82 -9.48
C ALA A 199 -25.92 -5.21 -8.28
N GLY A 200 -25.80 -4.46 -7.18
CA GLY A 200 -26.53 -4.71 -5.93
C GLY A 200 -26.01 -5.87 -5.08
N ARG A 201 -24.87 -6.48 -5.43
CA ARG A 201 -24.22 -7.55 -4.67
C ARG A 201 -22.89 -7.06 -4.09
N GLY A 202 -22.54 -7.58 -2.93
CA GLY A 202 -21.30 -7.25 -2.22
C GLY A 202 -21.45 -6.03 -1.34
N GLY A 203 -20.39 -5.69 -0.62
CA GLY A 203 -20.37 -4.55 0.29
C GLY A 203 -19.21 -3.62 0.00
N THR A 204 -19.39 -2.35 0.37
CA THR A 204 -18.29 -1.38 0.39
C THR A 204 -17.21 -1.89 1.35
N PRO A 205 -15.94 -1.97 0.91
CA PRO A 205 -14.87 -2.41 1.79
C PRO A 205 -14.58 -1.33 2.85
N PRO A 206 -14.28 -1.72 4.11
CA PRO A 206 -13.64 -0.81 5.04
C PRO A 206 -12.19 -0.54 4.60
N PRO A 207 -11.56 0.54 5.09
CA PRO A 207 -10.13 0.72 4.90
C PRO A 207 -9.34 -0.49 5.41
N GLN A 208 -8.43 -1.02 4.59
CA GLN A 208 -7.59 -2.16 4.96
C GLN A 208 -6.32 -1.73 5.69
N PHE A 209 -5.91 -0.48 5.52
CA PHE A 209 -4.80 0.18 6.17
C PHE A 209 -5.21 1.60 6.57
N LEU A 210 -4.44 2.23 7.45
CA LEU A 210 -4.60 3.64 7.79
C LEU A 210 -3.71 4.49 6.87
N TYR A 211 -4.19 5.69 6.52
CA TYR A 211 -3.49 6.59 5.59
C TYR A 211 -3.17 7.93 6.25
N SER A 212 -2.00 8.50 5.92
CA SER A 212 -1.57 9.79 6.42
C SER A 212 -2.29 10.93 5.71
N ALA A 213 -2.72 11.95 6.47
CA ALA A 213 -3.20 13.22 5.92
C ALA A 213 -2.05 14.11 5.40
N ASP A 214 -0.82 13.83 5.81
CA ASP A 214 0.39 14.49 5.34
C ASP A 214 1.44 13.43 4.95
N PRO A 215 1.42 12.93 3.70
CA PRO A 215 2.38 11.93 3.25
C PRO A 215 3.80 12.48 3.06
N SER A 216 4.01 13.80 3.15
CA SER A 216 5.33 14.40 2.96
C SER A 216 6.25 14.26 4.19
N SER A 217 5.69 13.94 5.35
CA SER A 217 6.37 13.86 6.65
C SER A 217 6.50 12.42 7.19
N VAL A 218 6.67 11.44 6.30
CA VAL A 218 6.88 10.04 6.72
C VAL A 218 8.21 9.89 7.48
N ASN A 219 8.13 9.34 8.70
CA ASN A 219 9.28 8.93 9.48
C ASN A 219 9.87 7.61 8.95
N GLY A 220 11.19 7.46 8.99
CA GLY A 220 11.88 6.24 8.59
C GLY A 220 13.29 6.53 8.04
N ASP A 221 14.03 5.45 7.81
CA ASP A 221 15.37 5.50 7.25
C ASP A 221 15.31 5.69 5.73
N ASP A 222 16.24 6.46 5.16
CA ASP A 222 16.34 6.58 3.70
C ASP A 222 16.68 5.23 3.06
N VAL A 223 15.97 4.89 1.99
CA VAL A 223 16.10 3.58 1.34
C VAL A 223 16.18 3.71 -0.18
N VAL A 224 17.02 2.88 -0.80
CA VAL A 224 17.04 2.71 -2.27
C VAL A 224 15.94 1.74 -2.68
N GLY A 225 15.73 0.67 -1.92
CA GLY A 225 14.76 -0.34 -2.27
C GLY A 225 14.76 -1.57 -1.37
N VAL A 226 14.16 -2.65 -1.87
CA VAL A 226 14.15 -3.96 -1.23
C VAL A 226 14.30 -5.05 -2.28
N LYS A 227 15.01 -6.13 -1.95
CA LYS A 227 15.05 -7.37 -2.74
C LYS A 227 14.43 -8.48 -1.92
N LEU A 228 13.59 -9.30 -2.55
CA LEU A 228 12.95 -10.43 -1.89
C LEU A 228 12.93 -11.69 -2.75
N ARG A 229 12.85 -12.84 -2.08
CA ARG A 229 12.61 -14.15 -2.67
C ARG A 229 11.25 -14.67 -2.25
N MET A 230 10.66 -15.47 -3.12
CA MET A 230 9.41 -16.19 -2.92
C MET A 230 9.60 -17.65 -3.37
N ASP A 231 8.63 -18.51 -3.08
CA ASP A 231 8.67 -19.92 -3.45
C ASP A 231 8.84 -20.07 -4.98
N GLY A 232 9.47 -21.16 -5.41
CA GLY A 232 9.66 -21.40 -6.85
C GLY A 232 10.80 -20.61 -7.51
N SER A 233 11.79 -20.17 -6.73
CA SER A 233 12.88 -19.30 -7.18
C SER A 233 12.40 -17.94 -7.71
N MET A 234 11.20 -17.53 -7.32
CA MET A 234 10.64 -16.23 -7.65
C MET A 234 11.42 -15.15 -6.93
N LYS A 235 11.78 -14.09 -7.64
CA LYS A 235 12.51 -12.95 -7.11
C LYS A 235 11.85 -11.66 -7.57
N ALA A 236 11.70 -10.73 -6.64
CA ALA A 236 11.19 -9.40 -6.92
C ALA A 236 12.05 -8.36 -6.23
N SER A 237 12.26 -7.22 -6.89
CA SER A 237 12.85 -6.07 -6.23
C SER A 237 12.03 -4.83 -6.51
N TRP A 238 12.12 -3.90 -5.57
CA TRP A 238 11.45 -2.60 -5.61
C TRP A 238 12.52 -1.53 -5.43
N GLU A 239 12.51 -0.53 -6.29
CA GLU A 239 13.48 0.57 -6.26
C GLU A 239 12.75 1.91 -6.24
N TRP A 240 13.19 2.83 -5.39
CA TRP A 240 12.60 4.15 -5.25
C TRP A 240 12.91 5.04 -6.48
N ASP A 241 11.86 5.52 -7.14
CA ASP A 241 11.95 6.58 -8.15
C ASP A 241 11.51 7.90 -7.52
N ALA A 242 12.48 8.73 -7.15
CA ALA A 242 12.22 10.02 -6.49
C ALA A 242 11.46 11.03 -7.38
N ASN A 243 11.60 10.94 -8.71
CA ASN A 243 10.93 11.86 -9.64
C ASN A 243 9.44 11.54 -9.72
N LYS A 244 9.09 10.25 -9.76
CA LYS A 244 7.71 9.77 -9.80
C LYS A 244 7.10 9.57 -8.42
N ARG A 245 7.93 9.57 -7.38
CA ARG A 245 7.57 9.31 -5.98
C ARG A 245 6.87 7.96 -5.79
N VAL A 246 7.40 6.93 -6.44
CA VAL A 246 6.88 5.55 -6.37
C VAL A 246 8.04 4.56 -6.24
N PHE A 247 7.74 3.37 -5.73
CA PHE A 247 8.63 2.22 -5.85
C PHE A 247 8.30 1.48 -7.15
N ALA A 248 9.31 1.20 -7.96
CA ALA A 248 9.19 0.51 -9.24
C ALA A 248 9.64 -0.95 -9.12
N ARG A 249 8.79 -1.89 -9.55
CA ARG A 249 8.99 -3.33 -9.42
C ARG A 249 9.86 -3.90 -10.53
N ARG A 250 10.64 -4.92 -10.19
CA ARG A 250 11.41 -5.77 -11.11
C ARG A 250 11.11 -7.24 -10.83
N HIS A 251 11.13 -8.06 -11.88
CA HIS A 251 11.21 -9.51 -11.75
C HIS A 251 12.66 -9.93 -11.98
N ASP A 252 13.25 -10.60 -10.99
CA ASP A 252 14.70 -10.73 -10.91
C ASP A 252 15.36 -9.34 -11.08
N ASP A 253 16.32 -9.23 -12.00
CA ASP A 253 16.99 -7.98 -12.34
C ASP A 253 16.40 -7.32 -13.61
N LYS A 254 15.17 -7.67 -14.03
CA LYS A 254 14.50 -7.11 -15.22
C LYS A 254 13.28 -6.28 -14.84
N LEU A 255 12.99 -5.23 -15.62
CA LEU A 255 11.77 -4.44 -15.45
C LEU A 255 10.54 -5.35 -15.47
N HIS A 256 9.66 -5.21 -14.48
CA HIS A 256 8.36 -5.86 -14.54
C HIS A 256 7.40 -4.92 -15.26
N LEU A 257 7.17 -5.16 -16.56
CA LEU A 257 6.19 -4.41 -17.34
C LEU A 257 4.81 -5.05 -17.25
N ASP A 258 3.77 -4.22 -17.23
CA ASP A 258 2.39 -4.64 -17.48
C ASP A 258 2.09 -4.70 -19.00
N SER A 259 0.87 -5.07 -19.37
CA SER A 259 0.48 -5.22 -20.78
C SER A 259 0.47 -3.91 -21.58
N ASN A 260 0.47 -2.76 -20.91
CA ASN A 260 0.55 -1.44 -21.55
C ASN A 260 2.01 -1.02 -21.80
N GLY A 261 2.98 -1.85 -21.39
CA GLY A 261 4.41 -1.55 -21.48
C GLY A 261 4.90 -0.63 -20.36
N GLU A 262 4.07 -0.36 -19.35
CA GLU A 262 4.44 0.46 -18.20
C GLU A 262 5.07 -0.42 -17.13
N GLN A 263 6.15 0.07 -16.50
CA GLN A 263 6.73 -0.63 -15.37
C GLN A 263 5.74 -0.61 -14.20
N VAL A 264 5.53 -1.78 -13.59
CA VAL A 264 4.71 -1.92 -12.38
C VAL A 264 5.33 -1.06 -11.29
N SER A 265 4.55 -0.16 -10.70
CA SER A 265 4.99 0.69 -9.61
C SER A 265 3.85 0.99 -8.63
N THR A 266 4.21 1.39 -7.41
CA THR A 266 3.26 1.66 -6.32
C THR A 266 3.78 2.75 -5.39
N GLU A 267 2.88 3.45 -4.73
CA GLU A 267 3.24 4.45 -3.72
C GLU A 267 3.72 3.77 -2.42
N ASN A 268 3.12 2.64 -2.05
CA ASN A 268 3.46 1.87 -0.86
C ASN A 268 3.84 0.42 -1.21
N VAL A 269 4.95 -0.08 -0.67
CA VAL A 269 5.32 -1.49 -0.66
C VAL A 269 5.31 -1.99 0.78
N LEU A 270 4.51 -3.00 1.05
CA LEU A 270 4.46 -3.73 2.32
C LEU A 270 5.08 -5.09 2.12
N VAL A 271 6.18 -5.38 2.81
CA VAL A 271 6.72 -6.73 2.89
C VAL A 271 6.33 -7.32 4.23
N LEU A 272 5.36 -8.24 4.22
CA LEU A 272 4.82 -8.85 5.42
C LEU A 272 5.38 -10.27 5.56
N THR A 273 6.10 -10.51 6.65
CA THR A 273 6.55 -11.86 6.99
C THR A 273 5.40 -12.62 7.63
N VAL A 274 5.00 -13.72 7.00
CA VAL A 274 3.92 -14.60 7.45
C VAL A 274 4.41 -16.05 7.59
N GLU A 275 3.72 -16.84 8.41
CA GLU A 275 3.90 -18.29 8.39
C GLU A 275 3.16 -18.87 7.17
N TYR A 276 3.74 -19.89 6.54
CA TYR A 276 3.05 -20.67 5.51
C TYR A 276 2.91 -22.12 5.96
N LYS A 277 1.67 -22.56 6.14
CA LYS A 277 1.31 -23.95 6.45
C LYS A 277 0.97 -24.72 5.18
N ILE A 278 0.74 -26.02 5.32
CA ILE A 278 0.21 -26.84 4.22
C ILE A 278 -1.31 -26.69 4.19
N SER A 279 -1.87 -26.35 3.02
CA SER A 279 -3.32 -26.24 2.85
C SER A 279 -4.02 -27.57 3.10
N ALA A 280 -5.12 -27.54 3.85
CA ALA A 280 -5.99 -28.69 4.04
C ALA A 280 -6.63 -29.18 2.72
N ALA A 281 -6.83 -28.27 1.76
CA ALA A 281 -7.41 -28.59 0.46
C ALA A 281 -6.41 -29.20 -0.53
N ASN A 282 -5.10 -29.04 -0.31
CA ASN A 282 -4.05 -29.62 -1.16
C ASN A 282 -2.69 -29.67 -0.44
N LYS A 283 -2.16 -30.87 -0.26
CA LYS A 283 -0.86 -31.09 0.41
C LYS A 283 0.35 -30.44 -0.28
N LYS A 284 0.22 -30.02 -1.54
CA LYS A 284 1.27 -29.32 -2.31
C LYS A 284 1.11 -27.80 -2.31
N SER A 285 0.01 -27.27 -1.79
CA SER A 285 -0.24 -25.83 -1.78
C SER A 285 0.16 -25.28 -0.41
N PRO A 286 1.08 -24.32 -0.33
CA PRO A 286 1.28 -23.56 0.89
C PRO A 286 0.08 -22.64 1.15
N GLU A 287 -0.09 -22.25 2.40
CA GLU A 287 -1.20 -21.44 2.89
C GLU A 287 -0.67 -20.38 3.87
N ALA A 288 -0.65 -19.13 3.41
CA ALA A 288 -0.26 -17.97 4.19
C ALA A 288 -1.20 -17.81 5.39
N GLN A 289 -0.62 -17.70 6.58
CA GLN A 289 -1.35 -17.42 7.81
C GLN A 289 -1.42 -15.90 7.98
N THR A 290 -2.56 -15.32 7.58
CA THR A 290 -2.77 -13.85 7.53
C THR A 290 -3.63 -13.33 8.68
N THR A 291 -3.78 -14.13 9.73
CA THR A 291 -4.33 -13.76 11.03
C THR A 291 -3.25 -14.01 12.09
N GLY A 292 -3.27 -13.25 13.17
CA GLY A 292 -2.20 -13.20 14.16
C GLY A 292 -1.30 -11.98 13.97
N THR A 293 0.01 -12.20 14.00
CA THR A 293 1.01 -11.12 13.97
C THR A 293 2.31 -11.56 13.31
N GLY A 294 3.07 -10.61 12.79
CA GLY A 294 4.39 -10.86 12.22
C GLY A 294 5.13 -9.56 11.91
N VAL A 295 6.33 -9.70 11.33
CA VAL A 295 7.16 -8.54 10.96
C VAL A 295 6.56 -7.85 9.72
N ALA A 296 6.47 -6.53 9.78
CA ALA A 296 6.08 -5.68 8.67
C ALA A 296 7.23 -4.75 8.29
N TRP A 297 7.58 -4.72 7.02
CA TRP A 297 8.47 -3.72 6.44
C TRP A 297 7.63 -2.82 5.54
N VAL A 298 7.62 -1.53 5.86
CA VAL A 298 6.85 -0.52 5.13
C VAL A 298 7.81 0.36 4.37
N LEU A 299 7.71 0.35 3.04
CA LEU A 299 8.43 1.26 2.17
C LEU A 299 7.45 2.21 1.49
N GLN A 300 7.66 3.50 1.69
CA GLN A 300 6.86 4.57 1.10
C GLN A 300 7.70 5.83 1.07
N GLN A 301 7.50 6.70 0.09
CA GLN A 301 8.12 8.04 0.09
C GLN A 301 9.67 8.02 0.17
N GLY A 302 10.31 6.98 -0.36
CA GLY A 302 11.77 6.79 -0.27
C GLY A 302 12.28 6.45 1.13
N LYS A 303 11.38 6.10 2.05
CA LYS A 303 11.66 5.73 3.44
C LYS A 303 11.35 4.26 3.69
N PHE A 304 12.07 3.68 4.64
CA PHE A 304 11.85 2.36 5.19
C PHE A 304 11.54 2.46 6.69
N THR A 305 10.50 1.75 7.11
CA THR A 305 10.14 1.57 8.52
C THR A 305 9.87 0.11 8.80
N GLN A 306 10.62 -0.46 9.75
CA GLN A 306 10.31 -1.78 10.30
C GLN A 306 9.27 -1.65 11.42
N GLY A 307 8.31 -2.54 11.41
CA GLY A 307 7.25 -2.63 12.41
C GLY A 307 6.68 -4.03 12.52
N THR A 308 5.47 -4.10 13.07
CA THR A 308 4.70 -5.31 13.29
C THR A 308 3.35 -5.17 12.60
N TRP A 309 2.92 -6.21 11.87
CA TRP A 309 1.52 -6.32 11.46
C TRP A 309 0.76 -7.15 12.49
N THR A 310 -0.51 -6.79 12.71
CA THR A 310 -1.46 -7.58 13.48
C THR A 310 -2.81 -7.63 12.77
N ARG A 311 -3.49 -8.77 12.90
CA ARG A 311 -4.84 -9.00 12.34
C ARG A 311 -5.53 -10.08 13.17
N ALA A 312 -6.48 -9.68 14.03
CA ALA A 312 -7.05 -10.59 15.02
C ALA A 312 -7.92 -11.70 14.40
N SER A 313 -8.67 -11.36 13.35
CA SER A 313 -9.46 -12.29 12.54
C SER A 313 -9.41 -11.93 11.05
N GLU A 314 -9.91 -12.82 10.20
CA GLU A 314 -10.06 -12.59 8.76
C GLU A 314 -11.03 -11.46 8.40
N MET A 315 -11.88 -11.04 9.35
CA MET A 315 -12.81 -9.91 9.19
C MET A 315 -12.14 -8.57 9.48
N ASP A 316 -11.01 -8.56 10.19
CA ASP A 316 -10.36 -7.32 10.62
C ASP A 316 -9.42 -6.76 9.54
N PRO A 317 -9.32 -5.43 9.41
CA PRO A 317 -8.24 -4.78 8.65
C PRO A 317 -6.84 -5.10 9.22
N TRP A 318 -5.81 -4.72 8.46
CA TRP A 318 -4.43 -4.83 8.90
C TRP A 318 -4.07 -3.66 9.80
N THR A 319 -3.47 -3.95 10.95
CA THR A 319 -2.88 -2.93 11.84
C THR A 319 -1.36 -3.00 11.73
N LEU A 320 -0.73 -1.88 11.40
CA LEU A 320 0.73 -1.75 11.31
C LEU A 320 1.21 -0.82 12.43
N THR A 321 2.16 -1.26 13.25
CA THR A 321 2.76 -0.44 14.31
C THR A 321 4.27 -0.46 14.24
N ASP A 322 4.92 0.66 14.57
CA ASP A 322 6.37 0.74 14.66
C ASP A 322 6.90 0.10 15.95
N ALA A 323 8.21 0.21 16.19
CA ALA A 323 8.87 -0.35 17.36
C ALA A 323 8.44 0.31 18.70
N THR A 324 7.83 1.49 18.66
CA THR A 324 7.30 2.20 19.84
C THR A 324 5.84 1.84 20.12
N GLY A 325 5.17 1.16 19.18
CA GLY A 325 3.75 0.82 19.25
C GLY A 325 2.84 1.84 18.57
N GLU A 326 3.39 2.90 17.97
CA GLU A 326 2.60 3.90 17.26
C GLU A 326 2.18 3.40 15.88
N PRO A 327 1.00 3.78 15.36
CA PRO A 327 0.53 3.35 14.05
C PRO A 327 1.42 3.83 12.91
N ILE A 328 1.77 2.92 11.99
CA ILE A 328 2.40 3.29 10.72
C ILE A 328 1.27 3.62 9.72
N LEU A 329 1.16 4.89 9.35
CA LEU A 329 0.20 5.36 8.36
C LEU A 329 0.82 5.29 6.95
N LEU A 330 0.05 4.79 5.98
CA LEU A 330 0.48 4.71 4.58
C LEU A 330 0.28 6.03 3.84
N THR A 331 1.05 6.23 2.78
CA THR A 331 0.87 7.33 1.85
C THR A 331 -0.40 7.07 1.05
N PRO A 332 -1.33 8.03 0.92
CA PRO A 332 -2.48 7.86 0.05
C PRO A 332 -2.06 7.47 -1.37
N GLY A 333 -2.55 6.33 -1.85
CA GLY A 333 -2.12 5.72 -3.11
C GLY A 333 -2.35 4.21 -3.13
N ARG A 334 -1.80 3.56 -4.14
CA ARG A 334 -1.83 2.10 -4.30
C ARG A 334 -0.85 1.46 -3.33
N THR A 335 -1.13 0.21 -2.99
CA THR A 335 -0.28 -0.59 -2.10
C THR A 335 0.01 -1.96 -2.71
N PHE A 336 1.27 -2.35 -2.72
CA PHE A 336 1.68 -3.70 -3.09
C PHE A 336 2.14 -4.45 -1.83
N VAL A 337 1.55 -5.60 -1.57
CA VAL A 337 1.77 -6.41 -0.37
C VAL A 337 2.43 -7.72 -0.77
N GLU A 338 3.66 -7.91 -0.32
CA GLU A 338 4.48 -9.08 -0.56
C GLU A 338 4.40 -9.98 0.69
N LEU A 339 3.69 -11.12 0.59
CA LEU A 339 3.52 -12.07 1.69
C LEU A 339 4.66 -13.09 1.70
N ILE A 340 5.78 -12.73 2.30
CA ILE A 340 7.02 -13.53 2.26
C ILE A 340 7.11 -14.53 3.42
N ARG A 341 7.95 -15.57 3.27
CA ARG A 341 8.41 -16.36 4.43
C ARG A 341 9.48 -15.56 5.18
N LYS A 342 9.74 -15.98 6.42
CA LYS A 342 10.82 -15.42 7.24
C LYS A 342 12.16 -15.45 6.49
N GLU A 343 12.96 -14.40 6.67
CA GLU A 343 14.33 -14.27 6.15
C GLU A 343 14.42 -14.32 4.60
N GLN A 344 13.37 -13.88 3.89
CA GLN A 344 13.35 -13.82 2.42
C GLN A 344 13.37 -12.40 1.84
N ALA A 345 13.73 -11.39 2.63
CA ALA A 345 13.87 -10.02 2.15
C ALA A 345 15.15 -9.37 2.70
N VAL A 346 15.71 -8.44 1.94
CA VAL A 346 16.83 -7.58 2.34
C VAL A 346 16.57 -6.16 1.87
N ILE A 347 16.71 -5.21 2.79
CA ILE A 347 16.65 -3.78 2.48
C ILE A 347 17.93 -3.36 1.78
N VAL A 348 17.80 -2.50 0.77
CA VAL A 348 18.92 -1.82 0.11
C VAL A 348 18.98 -0.41 0.67
N ALA A 349 19.92 -0.18 1.58
CA ALA A 349 20.01 1.07 2.32
C ALA A 349 20.46 2.23 1.41
N SER A 350 20.21 3.46 1.85
CA SER A 350 20.75 4.65 1.19
C SER A 350 22.27 4.56 1.02
N GLY A 351 22.76 4.85 -0.19
CA GLY A 351 24.18 4.73 -0.55
C GLY A 351 24.58 3.35 -1.10
N GLU A 352 23.71 2.35 -1.03
CA GLU A 352 23.93 1.04 -1.68
C GLU A 352 23.36 1.00 -3.10
N SER A 353 23.62 -0.10 -3.82
CA SER A 353 23.12 -0.32 -5.18
C SER A 353 22.23 -1.56 -5.22
N LEU A 354 21.00 -1.42 -5.71
CA LEU A 354 20.05 -2.52 -5.88
C LEU A 354 20.64 -3.67 -6.73
N ALA A 355 21.42 -3.32 -7.75
CA ALA A 355 22.08 -4.29 -8.62
C ALA A 355 23.22 -5.04 -7.91
N ALA A 356 23.95 -4.37 -7.00
CA ALA A 356 25.05 -4.96 -6.26
C ALA A 356 24.60 -5.76 -5.03
N THR A 357 23.44 -5.42 -4.44
CA THR A 357 22.92 -6.13 -3.27
C THR A 357 22.55 -7.57 -3.63
N ALA A 358 23.09 -8.51 -2.86
CA ALA A 358 22.79 -9.93 -3.02
C ALA A 358 21.31 -10.20 -2.71
N TRP A 359 20.74 -11.16 -3.44
CA TRP A 359 19.41 -11.66 -3.15
C TRP A 359 19.40 -12.46 -1.82
N PRO A 360 18.42 -12.27 -0.93
CA PRO A 360 18.36 -12.84 0.42
C PRO A 360 18.12 -14.33 0.40
#